data_AF-W0Z8B5-F1
#
_entry.id   AF-W0Z8B5-F1
#
_cell.length_a   1.000
_cell.length_b   1.000
_cell.length_c   1.000
_cell.angle_alpha   90.00
_cell.angle_beta   90.00
_cell.angle_gamma   90.00
#
_symmetry.space_group_name_H-M   'P 1'
#
loop_
_entity.id
_entity.type
_entity.pdbx_description
1 polymer ?
#
loop_
_entity_poly.entity_id
_entity_poly.type
_entity_poly.pdbx_seq_one_letter_code
_entity_poly.pdbx_strand_id
1 'polypeptide(L)'
;MSDTTPTNVPAGWYPDPTDASWQRWWDGSRWTEHAVPAASAAVVHNAGTAQAPAYAQAPAAPSAPLRTDIQTNTVWIWLVVLLPLVTLPMIFLIDWRGYLESSIDMSMTDTANLMLPSVGVTLASLVLSVVGYVVVGLGILFAWLDWRELKRRGIQKPFHWAWAFLALVITNGVYVIGRGVILRRQTGKGLGPVWVWIAVTLLSIIVGLVFAGILVSEVFDLIFEQTGDMQFS
;
A
#
# COMPACT_ATOMS: atom_id res chain seq x y z
N MET A 1 -4.59 19.88 59.65
CA MET A 1 -3.90 20.82 58.73
C MET A 1 -2.50 21.01 59.30
N SER A 2 -1.43 20.46 58.74
CA SER A 2 -1.13 20.28 57.30
C SER A 2 -0.34 18.99 57.05
N ASP A 3 -0.67 18.30 55.95
CA ASP A 3 -0.01 17.09 55.44
C ASP A 3 1.47 17.32 55.13
N THR A 4 2.35 16.46 55.66
CA THR A 4 3.69 16.24 55.12
C THR A 4 3.60 15.14 54.06
N THR A 5 3.47 15.50 52.80
CA THR A 5 3.57 14.54 51.69
C THR A 5 5.05 14.14 51.55
N PRO A 6 5.43 12.87 51.76
CA PRO A 6 6.80 12.44 51.48
C PRO A 6 7.04 12.53 49.98
N THR A 7 8.03 13.32 49.57
CA THR A 7 8.56 13.34 48.19
C THR A 7 9.23 12.00 47.91
N ASN A 8 8.44 11.01 47.51
CA ASN A 8 8.93 9.73 47.06
C ASN A 8 9.55 9.91 45.67
N VAL A 9 10.89 9.96 45.60
CA VAL A 9 11.62 10.03 44.32
C VAL A 9 11.41 8.70 43.59
N PRO A 10 10.79 8.70 42.39
CA PRO A 10 10.50 7.47 41.67
C PRO A 10 11.78 6.73 41.26
N ALA A 11 11.69 5.42 41.08
CA ALA A 11 12.83 4.62 40.63
C ALA A 11 13.29 5.06 39.22
N GLY A 12 14.60 5.21 39.02
CA GLY A 12 15.15 5.75 37.78
C GLY A 12 16.67 5.91 37.79
N TRP A 13 17.23 6.29 36.64
CA TRP A 13 18.63 6.69 36.51
C TRP A 13 18.78 8.17 36.88
N TYR A 14 19.69 8.46 37.80
CA TYR A 14 19.97 9.81 38.26
C TYR A 14 21.49 10.04 38.31
N PRO A 15 21.97 11.30 38.26
CA PRO A 15 23.39 11.60 38.39
C PRO A 15 23.97 11.00 39.67
N ASP A 16 25.12 10.35 39.59
CA ASP A 16 25.78 9.75 40.75
C ASP A 16 26.27 10.87 41.71
N PRO A 17 25.87 10.86 43.00
CA PRO A 17 26.30 11.87 43.98
C PRO A 17 27.82 11.94 44.17
N THR A 18 28.53 10.86 43.84
CA THR A 18 29.99 10.75 44.01
C THR A 18 30.77 11.16 42.76
N ASP A 19 30.18 11.02 41.57
CA ASP A 19 30.80 11.41 40.31
C ASP A 19 29.74 11.77 39.26
N ALA A 20 29.60 13.06 38.97
CA ALA A 20 28.62 13.57 38.01
C ALA A 20 28.84 13.09 36.55
N SER A 21 30.00 12.48 36.25
CA SER A 21 30.24 11.83 34.95
C SER A 21 29.57 10.45 34.83
N TRP A 22 28.90 9.98 35.88
CA TRP A 22 28.15 8.72 35.92
C TRP A 22 26.69 8.95 36.31
N GLN A 23 25.84 8.02 35.87
CA GLN A 23 24.46 7.87 36.36
C GLN A 23 24.37 6.59 37.17
N ARG A 24 23.64 6.64 38.28
CA ARG A 24 23.37 5.51 39.17
C ARG A 24 21.88 5.25 39.25
N TRP A 25 21.49 3.99 39.38
CA TRP A 25 20.08 3.63 39.50
C TRP A 25 19.58 3.80 40.94
N TRP A 26 18.51 4.57 41.12
CA TRP A 26 17.72 4.71 42.34
C TRP A 26 16.52 3.76 42.28
N ASP A 27 16.29 2.96 43.32
CA ASP A 27 15.21 1.96 43.35
C ASP A 27 13.89 2.46 43.96
N GLY A 28 13.82 3.74 44.34
CA GLY A 28 12.69 4.33 45.08
C GLY A 28 12.95 4.45 46.59
N SER A 29 13.98 3.80 47.12
CA SER A 29 14.33 3.82 48.55
C SER A 29 15.82 4.03 48.83
N ARG A 30 16.70 3.55 47.93
CA ARG A 30 18.15 3.68 48.01
C ARG A 30 18.80 3.66 46.62
N TRP A 31 20.06 4.10 46.59
CA TRP A 31 20.94 3.94 45.43
C TRP A 31 21.41 2.49 45.31
N THR A 32 21.42 1.97 44.09
CA THR A 32 21.94 0.63 43.79
C THR A 32 23.37 0.69 43.26
N GLU A 33 24.00 -0.48 43.09
CA GLU A 33 25.36 -0.58 42.54
C GLU A 33 25.42 -0.40 41.01
N HIS A 34 24.28 -0.42 40.34
CA HIS A 34 24.21 -0.24 38.89
C HIS A 34 24.54 1.21 38.54
N ALA A 35 25.69 1.41 37.90
CA ALA A 35 26.16 2.70 37.41
C ALA A 35 26.56 2.58 35.92
N VAL A 36 26.20 3.59 35.14
CA VAL A 36 26.55 3.72 33.72
C VAL A 36 27.18 5.11 33.47
N PRO A 37 28.11 5.25 32.51
CA PRO A 37 28.64 6.57 32.16
C PRO A 37 27.51 7.51 31.74
N ALA A 38 27.50 8.74 32.28
CA ALA A 38 26.55 9.77 31.88
C ALA A 38 26.84 10.15 30.42
N ALA A 39 25.86 9.92 29.54
CA ALA A 39 25.97 10.33 28.15
C ALA A 39 26.21 11.84 28.10
N SER A 40 27.31 12.26 27.46
CA SER A 40 27.70 13.66 27.35
C SER A 40 26.68 14.40 26.50
N ALA A 41 25.67 15.00 27.12
CA ALA A 41 24.77 15.91 26.44
C ALA A 41 25.54 17.21 26.16
N ALA A 42 25.99 17.40 24.92
CA ALA A 42 26.45 18.69 24.46
C ALA A 42 25.32 19.71 24.67
N VAL A 43 25.52 20.64 25.61
CA VAL A 43 24.53 21.64 26.00
C VAL A 43 24.36 22.66 24.87
N VAL A 44 23.35 22.46 24.03
CA VAL A 44 22.79 23.55 23.22
C VAL A 44 21.81 24.30 24.13
N HIS A 45 22.24 25.45 24.65
CA HIS A 45 21.37 26.38 25.35
C HIS A 45 20.35 26.96 24.36
N ASN A 46 19.11 26.47 24.38
CA ASN A 46 17.96 27.22 23.88
C ASN A 46 17.02 27.48 25.05
N ALA A 47 16.94 28.76 25.41
CA ALA A 47 16.03 29.25 26.41
C ALA A 47 14.58 29.19 25.91
N GLY A 48 13.70 28.65 26.76
CA GLY A 48 12.27 28.98 26.77
C GLY A 48 11.37 28.20 25.81
N THR A 49 10.72 27.16 26.32
CA THR A 49 9.26 26.92 26.23
C THR A 49 8.92 25.63 27.01
N ALA A 50 7.76 25.61 27.66
CA ALA A 50 7.35 24.61 28.65
C ALA A 50 7.51 23.15 28.15
N GLN A 51 8.14 22.31 28.98
CA GLN A 51 8.43 20.91 28.72
C GLN A 51 7.16 20.06 28.83
N ALA A 52 6.62 19.63 27.70
CA ALA A 52 5.84 18.40 27.62
C ALA A 52 6.77 17.20 27.98
N PRO A 53 6.26 16.10 28.55
CA PRO A 53 7.08 14.95 28.92
C PRO A 53 7.85 14.44 27.70
N ALA A 54 9.17 14.60 27.75
CA ALA A 54 10.09 14.19 26.71
C ALA A 54 10.10 12.66 26.64
N TYR A 55 9.38 12.10 25.66
CA TYR A 55 9.68 10.77 25.16
C TYR A 55 11.16 10.77 24.76
N ALA A 56 11.95 9.89 25.40
CA ALA A 56 13.37 9.73 25.10
C ALA A 56 13.54 9.58 23.58
N GLN A 57 14.15 10.57 22.95
CA GLN A 57 14.47 10.50 21.53
C GLN A 57 15.41 9.31 21.35
N ALA A 58 14.95 8.28 20.64
CA ALA A 58 15.81 7.18 20.25
C ALA A 58 17.08 7.75 19.60
N PRO A 59 18.28 7.24 19.92
CA PRO A 59 19.52 7.72 19.33
C PRO A 59 19.37 7.83 17.82
N ALA A 60 19.64 9.01 17.26
CA ALA A 60 19.61 9.20 15.82
C ALA A 60 20.56 8.18 15.20
N ALA A 61 20.01 7.19 14.49
CA ALA A 61 20.81 6.17 13.83
C ALA A 61 21.81 6.86 12.90
N PRO A 62 23.09 6.42 12.85
CA PRO A 62 24.07 6.99 11.94
C PRO A 62 23.50 7.02 10.52
N SER A 63 23.41 8.21 9.92
CA SER A 63 22.99 8.38 8.55
C SER A 63 24.04 7.73 7.64
N ALA A 64 23.78 6.49 7.22
CA ALA A 64 24.59 5.85 6.20
C ALA A 64 24.62 6.74 4.95
N PRO A 65 25.79 6.94 4.31
CA PRO A 65 25.91 7.81 3.15
C PRO A 65 24.99 7.32 2.02
N LEU A 66 24.28 8.26 1.38
CA LEU A 66 23.40 7.96 0.25
C LEU A 66 24.21 7.43 -0.93
N ARG A 67 23.77 6.33 -1.51
CA ARG A 67 24.36 5.70 -2.71
C ARG A 67 23.61 6.17 -3.94
N THR A 68 23.99 7.34 -4.43
CA THR A 68 23.31 8.04 -5.53
C THR A 68 23.69 7.50 -6.92
N ASP A 69 24.73 6.65 -6.98
CA ASP A 69 25.28 5.98 -8.16
C ASP A 69 24.42 4.80 -8.65
N ILE A 70 23.63 4.20 -7.76
CA ILE A 70 22.85 3.00 -8.07
C ILE A 70 21.62 3.35 -8.93
N GLN A 71 21.49 2.69 -10.07
CA GLN A 71 20.29 2.81 -10.91
C GLN A 71 19.07 2.17 -10.24
N THR A 72 18.13 3.01 -9.81
CA THR A 72 16.89 2.60 -9.10
C THR A 72 15.76 2.14 -10.01
N ASN A 73 15.78 2.55 -11.28
CA ASN A 73 14.79 2.16 -12.27
C ASN A 73 15.15 0.80 -12.88
N THR A 74 14.22 -0.13 -12.83
CA THR A 74 14.32 -1.44 -13.48
C THR A 74 13.19 -1.54 -14.50
N VAL A 75 13.35 -2.36 -15.55
CA VAL A 75 12.23 -2.63 -16.48
C VAL A 75 11.08 -3.34 -15.75
N TRP A 76 11.42 -4.18 -14.77
CA TRP A 76 10.46 -5.00 -14.02
C TRP A 76 9.47 -4.17 -13.19
N ILE A 77 9.92 -3.09 -12.54
CA ILE A 77 8.98 -2.23 -11.79
C ILE A 77 8.01 -1.52 -12.73
N TRP A 78 8.45 -1.12 -13.92
CA TRP A 78 7.56 -0.53 -14.92
C TRP A 78 6.54 -1.54 -15.43
N LEU A 79 6.93 -2.80 -15.63
CA LEU A 79 5.98 -3.87 -15.95
C LEU A 79 4.95 -4.04 -14.83
N VAL A 80 5.34 -4.07 -13.55
CA VAL A 80 4.39 -4.16 -12.41
C VAL A 80 3.38 -3.00 -12.41
N VAL A 81 3.87 -1.78 -12.65
CA VAL A 81 3.05 -0.56 -12.59
C VAL A 81 2.10 -0.44 -13.77
N LEU A 82 2.53 -0.84 -14.96
CA LEU A 82 1.74 -0.73 -16.20
C LEU A 82 0.87 -1.96 -16.46
N LEU A 83 1.12 -3.09 -15.80
CA LEU A 83 0.37 -4.33 -16.01
C LEU A 83 -1.16 -4.18 -15.93
N PRO A 84 -1.73 -3.40 -14.99
CA PRO A 84 -3.18 -3.20 -14.91
C PRO A 84 -3.78 -2.57 -16.17
N LEU A 85 -2.99 -1.85 -16.97
CA LEU A 85 -3.49 -1.29 -18.23
C LEU A 85 -3.78 -2.35 -19.27
N VAL A 86 -3.22 -3.56 -19.13
CA VAL A 86 -3.52 -4.70 -20.03
C VAL A 86 -4.94 -5.19 -19.84
N THR A 87 -5.52 -5.05 -18.64
CA THR A 87 -6.88 -5.50 -18.35
C THR A 87 -7.95 -4.52 -18.80
N LEU A 88 -7.62 -3.22 -18.91
CA LEU A 88 -8.57 -2.20 -19.36
C LEU A 88 -9.15 -2.46 -20.76
N PRO A 89 -8.36 -2.71 -21.83
CA PRO A 89 -8.92 -2.96 -23.15
C PRO A 89 -9.74 -4.26 -23.21
N MET A 90 -9.48 -5.23 -22.33
CA MET A 90 -10.19 -6.51 -22.32
C MET A 90 -11.68 -6.35 -22.02
N ILE A 91 -12.08 -5.30 -21.27
CA ILE A 91 -13.49 -5.05 -20.96
C ILE A 91 -14.30 -4.69 -22.21
N PHE A 92 -13.66 -4.07 -23.21
CA PHE A 92 -14.32 -3.65 -24.46
C PHE A 92 -14.43 -4.78 -25.49
N LEU A 93 -13.87 -5.96 -25.20
CA LEU A 93 -14.00 -7.14 -26.06
C LEU A 93 -15.32 -7.90 -25.84
N ILE A 94 -16.13 -7.47 -24.87
CA ILE A 94 -17.40 -8.09 -24.50
C ILE A 94 -18.53 -7.30 -25.16
N ASP A 95 -19.47 -8.02 -25.79
CA ASP A 95 -20.72 -7.44 -26.29
C ASP A 95 -21.70 -7.22 -25.12
N TRP A 96 -21.56 -6.06 -24.48
CA TRP A 96 -22.34 -5.69 -23.31
C TRP A 96 -23.83 -5.52 -23.62
N ARG A 97 -24.18 -4.96 -24.78
CA ARG A 97 -25.57 -4.76 -25.17
C ARG A 97 -26.30 -6.09 -25.36
N GLY A 98 -25.72 -7.02 -26.12
CA GLY A 98 -26.29 -8.36 -26.30
C GLY A 98 -26.37 -9.15 -25.00
N TYR A 99 -25.40 -8.97 -24.11
CA TYR A 99 -25.43 -9.55 -22.76
C TYR A 99 -26.60 -9.00 -21.92
N LEU A 100 -26.82 -7.68 -21.94
CA LEU A 100 -27.91 -7.02 -21.21
C LEU A 100 -29.28 -7.45 -21.74
N GLU A 101 -29.48 -7.47 -23.06
CA GLU A 101 -30.71 -7.96 -23.71
C GLU A 101 -31.02 -9.40 -23.28
N SER A 102 -30.04 -10.30 -23.42
CA SER A 102 -30.18 -11.71 -23.02
C SER A 102 -30.51 -11.86 -21.53
N SER A 103 -29.98 -10.97 -20.68
CA SER A 103 -30.22 -11.00 -19.24
C SER A 103 -31.64 -10.54 -18.88
N ILE A 104 -32.16 -9.51 -19.56
CA ILE A 104 -33.52 -9.00 -19.36
C ILE A 104 -34.54 -10.02 -19.87
N ASP A 105 -34.34 -10.58 -21.06
CA ASP A 105 -35.23 -11.61 -21.63
C ASP A 105 -35.31 -12.85 -20.74
N MET A 106 -34.16 -13.28 -20.18
CA MET A 106 -34.11 -14.41 -19.25
C MET A 106 -34.79 -14.09 -17.91
N SER A 107 -34.86 -12.83 -17.49
CA SER A 107 -35.61 -12.40 -16.31
C SER A 107 -37.13 -12.37 -16.52
N MET A 108 -37.58 -12.21 -17.78
CA MET A 108 -39.00 -12.08 -18.12
C MET A 108 -39.67 -13.41 -18.50
N THR A 109 -38.88 -14.42 -18.89
CA THR A 109 -39.40 -15.70 -19.39
C THR A 109 -39.31 -16.81 -18.33
N ASP A 110 -40.44 -17.43 -17.97
CA ASP A 110 -40.56 -18.48 -16.93
C ASP A 110 -40.15 -19.89 -17.43
N THR A 111 -39.04 -19.99 -18.17
CA THR A 111 -38.75 -21.17 -19.00
C THR A 111 -37.59 -22.02 -18.51
N ALA A 112 -37.82 -23.34 -18.50
CA ALA A 112 -36.89 -24.42 -18.17
C ALA A 112 -35.60 -24.52 -19.03
N ASN A 113 -35.34 -23.59 -19.96
CA ASN A 113 -34.18 -23.56 -20.87
C ASN A 113 -33.04 -22.63 -20.39
N LEU A 114 -32.97 -22.34 -19.08
CA LEU A 114 -31.96 -21.49 -18.43
C LEU A 114 -30.49 -21.90 -18.61
N MET A 115 -30.21 -23.07 -19.20
CA MET A 115 -28.87 -23.67 -19.22
C MET A 115 -27.97 -23.23 -20.39
N LEU A 116 -28.49 -22.77 -21.53
CA LEU A 116 -27.68 -22.54 -22.73
C LEU A 116 -27.08 -21.11 -22.83
N PRO A 117 -27.85 -20.01 -22.65
CA PRO A 117 -27.29 -18.65 -22.59
C PRO A 117 -26.35 -18.45 -21.40
N SER A 118 -26.63 -19.13 -20.27
CA SER A 118 -25.82 -19.06 -19.06
C SER A 118 -24.45 -19.71 -19.20
N VAL A 119 -24.30 -20.76 -20.02
CA VAL A 119 -23.00 -21.45 -20.21
C VAL A 119 -21.99 -20.56 -20.96
N GLY A 120 -22.41 -19.84 -22.00
CA GLY A 120 -21.53 -18.94 -22.75
C GLY A 120 -20.96 -17.82 -21.86
N VAL A 121 -21.83 -17.17 -21.10
CA VAL A 121 -21.46 -16.13 -20.12
C VAL A 121 -20.57 -16.71 -19.02
N THR A 122 -20.91 -17.90 -18.50
CA THR A 122 -20.13 -18.57 -17.46
C THR A 122 -18.72 -18.90 -17.95
N LEU A 123 -18.59 -19.43 -19.16
CA LEU A 123 -17.29 -19.72 -19.78
C LEU A 123 -16.48 -18.45 -20.02
N ALA A 124 -17.10 -17.38 -20.54
CA ALA A 124 -16.43 -16.10 -20.74
C ALA A 124 -15.94 -15.52 -19.40
N SER A 125 -16.77 -15.57 -18.36
CA SER A 125 -16.43 -15.13 -17.00
C SER A 125 -15.28 -15.95 -16.39
N LEU A 126 -15.25 -17.25 -16.65
CA LEU A 126 -14.16 -18.14 -16.21
C LEU A 126 -12.85 -17.79 -16.93
N VAL A 127 -12.89 -17.57 -18.25
CA VAL A 127 -11.73 -17.15 -19.04
C VAL A 127 -11.18 -15.82 -18.53
N LEU A 128 -12.05 -14.83 -18.30
CA LEU A 128 -11.65 -13.52 -17.74
C LEU A 128 -11.04 -13.66 -16.35
N SER A 129 -11.61 -14.53 -15.51
CA SER A 129 -11.07 -14.81 -14.17
C SER A 129 -9.67 -15.42 -14.25
N VAL A 130 -9.46 -16.42 -15.11
CA VAL A 130 -8.15 -17.04 -15.34
C VAL A 130 -7.14 -16.00 -15.84
N VAL A 131 -7.51 -15.18 -16.81
CA VAL A 131 -6.66 -14.08 -17.31
C VAL A 131 -6.30 -13.11 -16.19
N GLY A 132 -7.26 -12.75 -15.33
CA GLY A 132 -7.03 -11.91 -14.15
C GLY A 132 -5.99 -12.51 -13.20
N TYR A 133 -6.11 -13.80 -12.87
CA TYR A 133 -5.12 -14.49 -12.03
C TYR A 133 -3.74 -14.58 -12.70
N VAL A 134 -3.68 -14.78 -14.02
CA VAL A 134 -2.42 -14.76 -14.78
C VAL A 134 -1.77 -13.38 -14.71
N VAL A 135 -2.54 -12.31 -14.87
CA VAL A 135 -2.06 -10.92 -14.74
C VAL A 135 -1.48 -10.68 -13.34
N VAL A 136 -2.19 -11.10 -12.28
CA VAL A 136 -1.66 -10.97 -10.91
C VAL A 136 -0.39 -11.79 -10.71
N GLY A 137 -0.35 -13.03 -11.21
CA GLY A 137 0.82 -13.90 -11.15
C GLY A 137 2.03 -13.30 -11.85
N LEU A 138 1.85 -12.70 -13.02
CA LEU A 138 2.89 -11.97 -13.75
C LEU A 138 3.37 -10.74 -12.95
N GLY A 139 2.46 -10.01 -12.31
CA GLY A 139 2.81 -8.90 -11.41
C GLY A 139 3.72 -9.34 -10.25
N ILE A 140 3.40 -10.47 -9.62
CA ILE A 140 4.22 -11.04 -8.54
C ILE A 140 5.58 -11.52 -9.08
N LEU A 141 5.61 -12.17 -10.25
CA LEU A 141 6.84 -12.59 -10.91
C LEU A 141 7.75 -11.39 -11.23
N PHE A 142 7.19 -10.30 -11.76
CA PHE A 142 7.94 -9.08 -12.05
C PHE A 142 8.44 -8.40 -10.77
N ALA A 143 7.67 -8.41 -9.68
CA ALA A 143 8.14 -7.92 -8.38
C ALA A 143 9.32 -8.74 -7.84
N TRP A 144 9.32 -10.07 -8.04
CA TRP A 144 10.46 -10.91 -7.69
C TRP A 144 11.69 -10.60 -8.56
N LEU A 145 11.53 -10.42 -9.88
CA LEU A 145 12.61 -10.05 -10.79
C LEU A 145 13.21 -8.69 -10.45
N ASP A 146 12.37 -7.70 -10.13
CA ASP A 146 12.78 -6.40 -9.65
C ASP A 146 13.61 -6.49 -8.36
N TRP A 147 13.09 -7.20 -7.36
CA TRP A 147 13.77 -7.39 -6.08
C TRP A 147 15.16 -8.02 -6.25
N ARG A 148 15.25 -9.05 -7.12
CA ARG A 148 16.52 -9.71 -7.44
C ARG A 148 17.50 -8.76 -8.12
N GLU A 149 17.00 -7.94 -9.04
CA GLU A 149 17.78 -6.96 -9.78
C GLU A 149 18.31 -5.84 -8.86
N LEU A 150 17.49 -5.32 -7.95
CA LEU A 150 17.92 -4.34 -6.95
C LEU A 150 19.02 -4.91 -6.03
N LYS A 151 18.90 -6.18 -5.64
CA LYS A 151 19.92 -6.85 -4.82
C LYS A 151 21.24 -6.99 -5.58
N ARG A 152 21.19 -7.32 -6.89
CA ARG A 152 22.38 -7.37 -7.76
C ARG A 152 23.06 -6.02 -7.91
N ARG A 153 22.29 -4.94 -7.96
CA ARG A 153 22.79 -3.56 -8.03
C ARG A 153 23.30 -3.02 -6.69
N GLY A 154 23.32 -3.85 -5.65
CA GLY A 154 23.90 -3.52 -4.35
C GLY A 154 22.96 -2.85 -3.36
N ILE A 155 21.65 -2.68 -3.66
CA ILE A 155 20.70 -2.16 -2.66
C ILE A 155 20.70 -3.06 -1.43
N GLN A 156 20.89 -2.46 -0.24
CA GLN A 156 20.97 -3.21 1.01
C GLN A 156 19.55 -3.45 1.52
N LYS A 157 19.21 -4.69 1.85
CA LYS A 157 17.86 -5.05 2.38
C LYS A 157 16.71 -4.41 1.56
N PRO A 158 16.60 -4.70 0.25
CA PRO A 158 15.48 -4.20 -0.57
C PRO A 158 14.14 -4.73 -0.02
N PHE A 159 13.07 -4.00 -0.30
CA PHE A 159 11.72 -4.38 0.14
C PHE A 159 11.34 -5.77 -0.36
N HIS A 160 10.84 -6.64 0.52
CA HIS A 160 10.63 -8.04 0.20
C HIS A 160 9.51 -8.21 -0.84
N TRP A 161 9.77 -8.95 -1.92
CA TRP A 161 8.82 -9.17 -3.02
C TRP A 161 7.50 -9.84 -2.59
N ALA A 162 7.51 -10.62 -1.50
CA ALA A 162 6.30 -11.27 -0.98
C ALA A 162 5.17 -10.28 -0.62
N TRP A 163 5.47 -9.02 -0.36
CA TRP A 163 4.44 -7.99 -0.17
C TRP A 163 3.61 -7.71 -1.44
N ALA A 164 4.07 -8.16 -2.61
CA ALA A 164 3.28 -8.11 -3.85
C ALA A 164 2.08 -9.07 -3.82
N PHE A 165 2.06 -10.10 -2.95
CA PHE A 165 0.88 -10.97 -2.79
C PHE A 165 -0.36 -10.22 -2.28
N LEU A 166 -0.19 -9.05 -1.66
CA LEU A 166 -1.33 -8.20 -1.31
C LEU A 166 -2.12 -7.70 -2.53
N ALA A 167 -1.59 -7.86 -3.75
CA ALA A 167 -2.36 -7.68 -4.98
C ALA A 167 -3.58 -8.62 -5.08
N LEU A 168 -3.57 -9.77 -4.39
CA LEU A 168 -4.69 -10.70 -4.35
C LEU A 168 -5.84 -10.24 -3.46
N VAL A 169 -5.61 -9.31 -2.54
CA VAL A 169 -6.58 -8.94 -1.50
C VAL A 169 -6.90 -7.45 -1.53
N ILE A 170 -5.90 -6.58 -1.72
CA ILE A 170 -6.04 -5.13 -1.63
C ILE A 170 -5.51 -4.46 -2.90
N THR A 171 -4.20 -4.53 -3.13
CA THR A 171 -3.54 -3.79 -4.22
C THR A 171 -2.08 -4.21 -4.40
N ASN A 172 -1.56 -4.07 -5.62
CA ASN A 172 -0.13 -4.17 -5.91
C ASN A 172 0.68 -2.96 -5.38
N GLY A 173 0.00 -1.89 -4.95
CA GLY A 173 0.62 -0.65 -4.47
C GLY A 173 1.54 -0.80 -3.28
N VAL A 174 1.30 -1.76 -2.39
CA VAL A 174 2.12 -1.95 -1.18
C VAL A 174 3.58 -2.23 -1.53
N TYR A 175 3.80 -3.09 -2.54
CA TYR A 175 5.15 -3.36 -3.04
C TYR A 175 5.79 -2.13 -3.69
N VAL A 176 5.05 -1.43 -4.56
CA VAL A 176 5.53 -0.24 -5.28
C VAL A 176 5.94 0.87 -4.31
N ILE A 177 5.10 1.14 -3.30
CA ILE A 177 5.33 2.17 -2.27
C ILE A 177 6.49 1.75 -1.36
N GLY A 178 6.47 0.51 -0.83
CA GLY A 178 7.51 0.01 0.07
C GLY A 178 8.91 0.05 -0.55
N ARG A 179 9.02 -0.37 -1.81
CA ARG A 179 10.23 -0.24 -2.63
C ARG A 179 10.67 1.22 -2.76
N GLY A 180 9.77 2.11 -3.15
CA GLY A 180 10.05 3.53 -3.36
C GLY A 180 10.60 4.22 -2.10
N VAL A 181 10.03 3.93 -0.93
CA VAL A 181 10.49 4.47 0.36
C VAL A 181 11.91 4.01 0.69
N ILE A 182 12.20 2.71 0.53
CA ILE A 182 13.53 2.15 0.81
C ILE A 182 14.58 2.72 -0.14
N LEU A 183 14.27 2.83 -1.44
CA LEU A 183 15.18 3.41 -2.42
C LEU A 183 15.42 4.90 -2.17
N ARG A 184 14.38 5.66 -1.80
CA ARG A 184 14.54 7.08 -1.44
C ARG A 184 15.44 7.25 -0.23
N ARG A 185 15.31 6.39 0.79
CA ARG A 185 16.17 6.42 1.98
C ARG A 185 17.64 6.10 1.67
N GLN A 186 17.91 5.17 0.75
CA GLN A 186 19.29 4.73 0.46
C GLN A 186 19.97 5.51 -0.66
N THR A 187 19.23 6.04 -1.62
CA THR A 187 19.78 6.62 -2.87
C THR A 187 19.33 8.06 -3.10
N GLY A 188 18.37 8.56 -2.31
CA GLY A 188 17.72 9.86 -2.54
C GLY A 188 16.73 9.87 -3.72
N LYS A 189 16.65 8.79 -4.50
CA LYS A 189 15.84 8.67 -5.74
C LYS A 189 14.98 7.41 -5.70
N GLY A 190 14.11 7.22 -6.70
CA GLY A 190 13.34 5.98 -6.88
C GLY A 190 11.83 6.07 -6.64
N LEU A 191 11.27 7.27 -6.46
CA LEU A 191 9.82 7.49 -6.36
C LEU A 191 9.10 7.57 -7.72
N GLY A 192 9.83 7.62 -8.85
CA GLY A 192 9.25 7.73 -10.18
C GLY A 192 8.13 6.71 -10.46
N PRO A 193 8.37 5.41 -10.24
CA PRO A 193 7.33 4.39 -10.42
C PRO A 193 6.11 4.55 -9.50
N VAL A 194 6.25 5.15 -8.32
CA VAL A 194 5.13 5.38 -7.40
C VAL A 194 4.16 6.41 -8.00
N TRP A 195 4.67 7.50 -8.55
CA TRP A 195 3.83 8.52 -9.18
C TRP A 195 3.10 7.98 -10.42
N VAL A 196 3.77 7.17 -11.22
CA VAL A 196 3.12 6.54 -12.38
C VAL A 196 2.09 5.51 -11.95
N TRP A 197 2.33 4.74 -10.88
CA TRP A 197 1.32 3.85 -10.32
C TRP A 197 0.08 4.59 -9.83
N ILE A 198 0.24 5.75 -9.18
CA ILE A 198 -0.88 6.62 -8.81
C ILE A 198 -1.63 7.06 -10.07
N ALA A 199 -0.93 7.56 -11.09
CA ALA A 199 -1.55 7.99 -12.34
C ALA A 199 -2.32 6.86 -13.05
N VAL A 200 -1.74 5.66 -13.14
CA VAL A 200 -2.38 4.46 -13.71
C VAL A 200 -3.61 4.06 -12.92
N THR A 201 -3.53 4.10 -11.59
CA THR A 201 -4.66 3.76 -10.71
C THR A 201 -5.81 4.76 -10.91
N LEU A 202 -5.51 6.07 -10.92
CA LEU A 202 -6.51 7.11 -11.18
C LEU A 202 -7.12 6.99 -12.57
N LEU A 203 -6.30 6.74 -13.60
CA LEU A 203 -6.77 6.51 -14.97
C LEU A 203 -7.72 5.32 -15.03
N SER A 204 -7.37 4.20 -14.38
CA SER A 204 -8.20 3.00 -14.34
C SER A 204 -9.54 3.25 -13.64
N ILE A 205 -9.55 4.04 -12.57
CA ILE A 205 -10.78 4.46 -11.88
C ILE A 205 -11.64 5.32 -12.80
N ILE A 206 -11.05 6.31 -13.49
CA ILE A 206 -11.79 7.18 -14.41
C ILE A 206 -12.42 6.37 -15.55
N VAL A 207 -11.63 5.50 -16.19
CA VAL A 207 -12.12 4.61 -17.25
C VAL A 207 -13.26 3.73 -16.74
N GLY A 208 -13.12 3.15 -15.54
CA GLY A 208 -14.16 2.34 -14.92
C GLY A 208 -15.44 3.13 -14.64
N LEU A 209 -15.34 4.36 -14.14
CA LEU A 209 -16.51 5.22 -13.89
C LEU A 209 -17.22 5.64 -15.17
N VAL A 210 -16.47 6.03 -16.20
CA VAL A 210 -17.03 6.37 -17.52
C VAL A 210 -17.73 5.15 -18.11
N PHE A 211 -17.07 3.99 -18.08
CA PHE A 211 -17.64 2.74 -18.57
C PHE A 211 -18.90 2.32 -17.81
N ALA A 212 -18.91 2.45 -16.49
CA ALA A 212 -20.10 2.20 -15.68
C ALA A 212 -21.26 3.13 -16.06
N GLY A 213 -20.98 4.41 -16.33
CA GLY A 213 -21.97 5.37 -16.84
C GLY A 213 -22.57 4.94 -18.17
N ILE A 214 -21.73 4.45 -19.11
CA ILE A 214 -22.17 3.92 -20.41
C ILE A 214 -23.09 2.71 -20.22
N LEU A 215 -22.70 1.75 -19.38
CA LEU A 215 -23.55 0.59 -19.11
C LEU A 215 -24.89 0.97 -18.48
N VAL A 216 -24.89 1.92 -17.55
CA VAL A 216 -26.15 2.41 -16.94
C VAL A 216 -27.04 3.06 -18.00
N SER A 217 -26.49 3.85 -18.93
CA SER A 217 -27.30 4.41 -20.03
C SER A 217 -27.87 3.32 -20.94
N GLU A 218 -27.08 2.30 -21.30
CA GLU A 218 -27.58 1.20 -22.14
C GLU A 218 -28.74 0.44 -21.47
N VAL A 219 -28.66 0.22 -20.15
CA VAL A 219 -29.75 -0.40 -19.39
C VAL A 219 -31.02 0.46 -19.43
N PHE A 220 -30.90 1.77 -19.25
CA PHE A 220 -32.07 2.66 -19.33
C PHE A 220 -32.68 2.65 -20.73
N ASP A 221 -31.86 2.75 -21.77
CA ASP A 221 -32.33 2.73 -23.16
C ASP A 221 -33.09 1.44 -23.47
N LEU A 222 -32.56 0.28 -23.06
CA LEU A 222 -33.22 -1.02 -23.23
C LEU A 222 -34.57 -1.11 -22.49
N ILE A 223 -34.63 -0.62 -21.25
CA ILE A 223 -35.89 -0.60 -20.47
C ILE A 223 -36.93 0.30 -21.15
N PHE A 224 -36.52 1.49 -21.63
CA PHE A 224 -37.46 2.42 -22.28
C PHE A 224 -37.99 1.86 -23.60
N GLU A 225 -37.12 1.27 -24.43
CA GLU A 225 -37.49 0.60 -25.68
C GLU A 225 -38.55 -0.48 -25.42
N GLN A 226 -38.32 -1.34 -24.42
CA GLN A 226 -39.23 -2.41 -24.04
C GLN A 226 -40.57 -1.92 -23.47
N THR A 227 -40.57 -0.85 -22.67
CA THR A 227 -41.82 -0.26 -22.14
C THR A 227 -42.63 0.50 -23.21
N GLY A 228 -41.96 1.07 -24.20
CA GLY A 228 -42.60 1.69 -25.36
C GLY A 228 -43.38 0.68 -26.18
N ASP A 229 -42.76 -0.46 -26.49
CA ASP A 229 -43.39 -1.53 -27.28
C ASP A 229 -44.65 -2.11 -26.62
N MET A 230 -44.67 -2.25 -25.28
CA MET A 230 -45.85 -2.74 -24.54
C MET A 230 -47.05 -1.77 -24.57
N GLN A 231 -46.86 -0.48 -24.86
CA GLN A 231 -47.97 0.48 -24.97
C GLN A 231 -48.66 0.45 -26.34
N PHE A 232 -48.03 -0.16 -27.35
CA PHE A 232 -48.54 -0.22 -28.72
C PHE A 232 -49.01 -1.62 -29.17
N SER A 233 -48.88 -2.64 -28.31
CA SER A 233 -49.40 -4.01 -28.49
C SER A 233 -50.74 -4.23 -27.80
#